data_AF-K3YDT3-F1
#
_entry.id   AF-K3YDT3-F1
#
_cell.length_a   1.000
_cell.length_b   1.000
_cell.length_c   1.000
_cell.angle_alpha   90.00
_cell.angle_beta   90.00
_cell.angle_gamma   90.00
#
_symmetry.space_group_name_H-M   'P 1'
#
loop_
_entity.id
_entity.type
_entity.pdbx_description
1 polymer ?
#
loop_
_entity_poly.entity_id
_entity_poly.type
_entity_poly.pdbx_seq_one_letter_code
_entity_poly.pdbx_strand_id
1 'polypeptide(L)'
;MPAHRSVAGRRTRGGSLGSLRAGRQRQAQAEAVPEGKVRVRLAGRRIIVLSNPEGLGASSSSPHARAAPIGEEETWTRPSRIRRSRGTPAEPALLPHSSFCHQAPSEFSPPADSVSPIALVTGGNKGVGLETCRQLATKGLKVVLTARNEARGLEAVEAIRRSSGAAEVFFHQLDVTDPSSAARLADFVRGQFGRLDILINNAGISGVDRDPVLVAKVKDQVESMDVNQRVEWMRENSKETYEEAKQCMRTNYYGAKIVTEALLPLLQLSSSGRIVNVSSGFGLLRNFNSEELRKEFDDIDNLTEKRLEELLDLFLEDFKANLLEAHGWPTGGSSAYKVAKAALNAYTRILAKKYPTLRINCLTPGYVKTDMSMHMGVLTLEEGARNPVKVALLPDDGPTGAYFDLNGEASF
;
A
#
# COMPACT_ATOMS: atom_id res chain seq x y z
N MET A 1 76.50 -3.14 -27.79
CA MET A 1 77.34 -4.27 -27.33
C MET A 1 77.08 -4.48 -25.85
N PRO A 2 76.77 -5.71 -25.38
CA PRO A 2 75.78 -6.70 -25.85
C PRO A 2 74.71 -6.92 -24.75
N ALA A 3 73.46 -7.33 -25.01
CA ALA A 3 72.93 -8.58 -25.60
C ALA A 3 73.08 -9.83 -24.70
N HIS A 4 71.94 -10.51 -24.44
CA HIS A 4 71.67 -11.96 -24.61
C HIS A 4 70.38 -12.32 -23.80
N ARG A 5 69.24 -12.67 -24.43
CA ARG A 5 68.84 -13.99 -25.00
C ARG A 5 68.88 -15.14 -23.96
N SER A 6 67.98 -16.13 -23.88
CA SER A 6 66.78 -16.54 -24.62
C SER A 6 66.39 -17.96 -24.12
N VAL A 7 65.22 -18.46 -24.54
CA VAL A 7 64.80 -19.89 -24.69
C VAL A 7 64.36 -20.59 -23.39
N ALA A 8 63.06 -20.85 -23.15
CA ALA A 8 62.12 -21.80 -23.78
C ALA A 8 62.36 -23.28 -23.44
N GLY A 9 61.31 -23.94 -22.93
CA GLY A 9 61.24 -25.39 -22.71
C GLY A 9 59.77 -25.83 -22.67
N ARG A 10 59.37 -26.59 -23.68
CA ARG A 10 58.00 -26.97 -24.06
C ARG A 10 57.69 -28.39 -23.55
N ARG A 11 56.38 -28.66 -23.39
CA ARG A 11 55.67 -29.95 -23.67
C ARG A 11 55.89 -31.09 -22.65
N THR A 12 54.95 -32.00 -22.34
CA THR A 12 53.73 -32.48 -23.03
C THR A 12 52.93 -33.43 -22.12
N ARG A 13 51.58 -33.48 -22.34
CA ARG A 13 50.65 -34.65 -22.34
C ARG A 13 50.52 -35.50 -21.04
N GLY A 14 49.36 -36.05 -20.67
CA GLY A 14 48.04 -36.20 -21.28
C GLY A 14 47.21 -37.23 -20.49
N GLY A 15 45.93 -37.41 -20.87
CA GLY A 15 44.99 -38.46 -20.38
C GLY A 15 43.98 -37.90 -19.36
N SER A 16 42.69 -37.65 -19.65
CA SER A 16 41.60 -38.38 -20.34
C SER A 16 40.90 -39.46 -19.50
N LEU A 17 39.57 -39.31 -19.45
CA LEU A 17 38.48 -40.27 -19.16
C LEU A 17 38.08 -40.54 -17.70
N GLY A 18 36.76 -40.43 -17.46
CA GLY A 18 36.10 -41.05 -16.30
C GLY A 18 34.82 -40.38 -15.83
N SER A 19 33.72 -40.52 -16.60
CA SER A 19 32.36 -40.21 -16.14
C SER A 19 31.92 -41.20 -15.05
N LEU A 20 31.39 -40.73 -13.91
CA LEU A 20 30.50 -41.51 -13.05
C LEU A 20 29.48 -40.58 -12.38
N ARG A 21 28.21 -40.77 -12.74
CA ARG A 21 27.04 -40.27 -12.02
C ARG A 21 26.95 -40.97 -10.67
N ALA A 22 26.80 -40.19 -9.59
CA ALA A 22 26.29 -40.70 -8.32
C ALA A 22 25.23 -39.72 -7.79
N GLY A 23 23.97 -40.14 -7.85
CA GLY A 23 22.85 -39.42 -7.25
C GLY A 23 22.98 -39.44 -5.73
N ARG A 24 22.82 -38.28 -5.09
CA ARG A 24 22.55 -38.18 -3.66
C ARG A 24 21.06 -37.97 -3.45
N GLN A 25 20.42 -39.01 -2.95
CA GLN A 25 19.07 -38.96 -2.39
C GLN A 25 19.03 -37.94 -1.25
N ARG A 26 18.03 -37.06 -1.29
CA ARG A 26 17.67 -36.20 -0.16
C ARG A 26 16.99 -37.07 0.90
N GLN A 27 17.62 -37.24 2.06
CA GLN A 27 16.92 -37.70 3.26
C GLN A 27 16.04 -36.55 3.75
N ALA A 28 14.72 -36.73 3.71
CA ALA A 28 13.76 -35.89 4.39
C ALA A 28 13.71 -36.33 5.85
N GLN A 29 14.19 -35.49 6.78
CA GLN A 29 13.86 -35.62 8.19
C GLN A 29 12.46 -35.04 8.40
N ALA A 30 11.56 -35.86 8.93
CA ALA A 30 10.23 -35.44 9.35
C ALA A 30 10.33 -34.85 10.76
N GLU A 31 10.13 -33.53 10.89
CA GLU A 31 9.89 -32.89 12.19
C GLU A 31 8.40 -32.98 12.55
N ALA A 32 8.15 -33.39 13.80
CA ALA A 32 6.82 -33.55 14.37
C ALA A 32 6.12 -32.19 14.57
N VAL A 33 4.81 -32.13 14.27
CA VAL A 33 3.96 -30.95 14.47
C VAL A 33 3.21 -31.09 15.80
N PRO A 34 3.19 -30.08 16.70
CA PRO A 34 2.41 -30.12 17.92
C PRO A 34 0.90 -30.12 17.65
N GLU A 35 0.15 -30.85 18.48
CA GLU A 35 -1.30 -31.01 18.42
C GLU A 35 -2.06 -29.66 18.50
N GLY A 36 -3.16 -29.55 17.75
CA GLY A 36 -4.07 -28.38 17.80
C GLY A 36 -4.40 -27.68 16.47
N LYS A 37 -4.08 -28.25 15.29
CA LYS A 37 -4.40 -27.65 13.98
C LYS A 37 -5.33 -28.54 13.15
N VAL A 38 -6.55 -28.08 12.86
CA VAL A 38 -7.43 -28.73 11.87
C VAL A 38 -7.14 -28.14 10.49
N ARG A 39 -6.76 -29.00 9.53
CA ARG A 39 -6.64 -28.64 8.09
C ARG A 39 -7.96 -28.96 7.39
N VAL A 40 -8.62 -27.96 6.81
CA VAL A 40 -9.70 -28.18 5.84
C VAL A 40 -9.19 -27.80 4.45
N ARG A 41 -9.32 -28.72 3.49
CA ARG A 41 -9.01 -28.51 2.06
C ARG A 41 -10.32 -28.20 1.33
N LEU A 42 -10.43 -27.00 0.76
CA LEU A 42 -11.42 -26.68 -0.27
C LEU A 42 -10.69 -25.99 -1.44
N ALA A 43 -10.83 -26.58 -2.63
CA ALA A 43 -10.48 -26.02 -3.94
C ALA A 43 -9.19 -25.17 -4.05
N GLY A 44 -8.02 -25.75 -3.74
CA GLY A 44 -6.75 -25.31 -4.32
C GLY A 44 -6.16 -23.96 -3.85
N ARG A 45 -6.68 -23.31 -2.79
CA ARG A 45 -6.10 -22.07 -2.23
C ARG A 45 -5.71 -22.25 -0.76
N ARG A 46 -4.55 -21.73 -0.35
CA ARG A 46 -4.12 -21.68 1.07
C ARG A 46 -4.71 -20.42 1.69
N ILE A 47 -5.60 -20.58 2.66
CA ILE A 47 -6.04 -19.52 3.57
C ILE A 47 -5.84 -20.06 4.99
N ILE A 48 -5.12 -19.32 5.83
CA ILE A 48 -5.00 -19.61 7.26
C ILE A 48 -5.97 -18.69 7.98
N VAL A 49 -7.06 -19.24 8.50
CA VAL A 49 -7.95 -18.55 9.44
C VAL A 49 -7.65 -19.11 10.82
N LEU A 50 -7.24 -18.24 11.76
CA LEU A 50 -7.10 -18.60 13.17
C LEU A 50 -8.40 -18.18 13.87
N SER A 51 -9.27 -19.15 14.14
CA SER A 51 -10.41 -18.99 15.05
C SER A 51 -9.99 -19.45 16.44
N ASN A 52 -10.20 -18.60 17.44
CA ASN A 52 -10.00 -18.92 18.85
C ASN A 52 -11.27 -19.61 19.40
N PRO A 53 -11.22 -20.81 20.00
CA PRO A 53 -12.37 -21.37 20.70
C PRO A 53 -12.08 -21.44 22.21
N GLU A 54 -12.75 -20.59 22.98
CA GLU A 54 -13.07 -20.91 24.38
C GLU A 54 -14.56 -20.71 24.62
N GLY A 55 -15.19 -21.75 25.17
CA GLY A 55 -16.56 -21.72 25.65
C GLY A 55 -17.47 -22.78 25.02
N LEU A 56 -17.44 -24.00 25.56
CA LEU A 56 -18.61 -24.68 26.15
C LEU A 56 -18.41 -26.21 26.24
N GLY A 57 -18.40 -26.68 27.48
CA GLY A 57 -19.02 -27.92 27.99
C GLY A 57 -19.00 -29.18 27.14
N ALA A 58 -18.17 -30.14 27.56
CA ALA A 58 -18.28 -31.54 27.17
C ALA A 58 -19.54 -32.21 27.76
N SER A 59 -20.25 -32.99 26.94
CA SER A 59 -20.87 -34.24 27.40
C SER A 59 -20.88 -35.28 26.28
N SER A 60 -20.71 -36.52 26.71
CA SER A 60 -20.32 -37.74 26.02
C SER A 60 -21.41 -38.37 25.13
N SER A 61 -21.02 -39.02 24.02
CA SER A 61 -21.14 -40.49 23.81
C SER A 61 -20.93 -40.93 22.35
N SER A 62 -20.60 -42.22 22.23
CA SER A 62 -19.94 -42.98 21.15
C SER A 62 -20.69 -43.22 19.82
N PRO A 63 -20.06 -43.88 18.81
CA PRO A 63 -20.31 -43.73 17.37
C PRO A 63 -21.02 -44.91 16.69
N HIS A 64 -21.52 -44.69 15.46
CA HIS A 64 -21.76 -45.60 14.31
C HIS A 64 -22.71 -44.84 13.33
N ALA A 65 -22.69 -44.91 11.99
CA ALA A 65 -22.18 -45.86 11.02
C ALA A 65 -22.05 -45.20 9.62
N ARG A 66 -21.20 -45.83 8.81
CA ARG A 66 -21.20 -46.12 7.35
C ARG A 66 -21.95 -45.23 6.32
N ALA A 67 -21.28 -45.15 5.17
CA ALA A 67 -21.61 -44.42 3.95
C ALA A 67 -22.49 -45.17 2.94
N ALA A 68 -23.00 -44.37 1.98
CA ALA A 68 -23.44 -44.63 0.60
C ALA A 68 -24.93 -44.97 0.36
N PRO A 69 -25.51 -44.74 -0.86
CA PRO A 69 -25.10 -43.89 -1.99
C PRO A 69 -26.22 -43.03 -2.65
N ILE A 70 -25.74 -42.10 -3.49
CA ILE A 70 -26.21 -41.60 -4.81
C ILE A 70 -27.55 -42.14 -5.39
N GLY A 71 -28.37 -41.19 -5.83
CA GLY A 71 -29.48 -41.27 -6.80
C GLY A 71 -30.37 -40.02 -6.61
N GLU A 72 -31.05 -39.40 -7.56
CA GLU A 72 -31.08 -39.34 -9.03
C GLU A 72 -31.83 -38.02 -9.34
N GLU A 73 -31.74 -37.53 -10.58
CA GLU A 73 -32.43 -36.32 -11.06
C GLU A 73 -33.95 -36.44 -10.96
N GLU A 74 -34.67 -35.35 -10.66
CA GLU A 74 -36.02 -35.18 -11.20
C GLU A 74 -36.44 -33.72 -11.36
N THR A 75 -37.23 -33.53 -12.42
CA THR A 75 -37.48 -32.33 -13.19
C THR A 75 -38.60 -31.44 -12.63
N TRP A 76 -38.42 -30.13 -12.78
CA TRP A 76 -39.43 -29.11 -12.48
C TRP A 76 -40.55 -29.06 -13.52
N THR A 77 -41.81 -29.20 -13.09
CA THR A 77 -42.98 -28.72 -13.85
C THR A 77 -43.93 -27.92 -12.95
N ARG A 78 -44.39 -26.78 -13.48
CA ARG A 78 -45.38 -25.85 -12.89
C ARG A 78 -46.80 -26.40 -12.98
N PRO A 79 -47.73 -25.89 -12.16
CA PRO A 79 -48.96 -25.37 -12.77
C PRO A 79 -49.43 -23.98 -12.31
N SER A 80 -49.93 -23.29 -13.32
CA SER A 80 -50.91 -22.21 -13.47
C SER A 80 -51.86 -21.80 -12.33
N ARG A 81 -51.89 -20.47 -12.12
CA ARG A 81 -53.03 -19.52 -12.06
C ARG A 81 -54.45 -20.10 -11.88
N ILE A 82 -55.11 -19.70 -10.79
CA ILE A 82 -56.58 -19.65 -10.64
C ILE A 82 -57.04 -18.20 -10.68
N ARG A 83 -58.12 -17.96 -11.44
CA ARG A 83 -58.72 -16.66 -11.76
C ARG A 83 -59.95 -16.40 -10.89
N ARG A 84 -60.10 -15.12 -10.54
CA ARG A 84 -61.12 -14.43 -9.72
C ARG A 84 -62.58 -14.82 -9.99
N SER A 85 -63.39 -14.82 -8.92
CA SER A 85 -64.82 -14.48 -8.97
C SER A 85 -65.07 -13.13 -8.29
N ARG A 86 -65.97 -12.34 -8.89
CA ARG A 86 -66.43 -11.01 -8.46
C ARG A 86 -67.69 -11.17 -7.59
N GLY A 87 -67.80 -10.38 -6.54
CA GLY A 87 -69.04 -10.11 -5.82
C GLY A 87 -68.99 -8.69 -5.26
N THR A 88 -70.04 -7.91 -5.48
CA THR A 88 -70.31 -6.54 -5.00
C THR A 88 -71.75 -6.51 -4.49
N PRO A 89 -72.21 -5.46 -3.80
CA PRO A 89 -71.78 -4.96 -2.49
C PRO A 89 -72.98 -4.93 -1.51
N ALA A 90 -72.74 -4.81 -0.20
CA ALA A 90 -73.78 -4.44 0.76
C ALA A 90 -73.18 -3.63 1.91
N GLU A 91 -73.75 -2.45 2.13
CA GLU A 91 -73.65 -1.58 3.32
C GLU A 91 -75.09 -1.47 3.90
N PRO A 92 -75.34 -0.89 5.09
CA PRO A 92 -74.44 -0.37 6.12
C PRO A 92 -74.85 -0.76 7.58
N ALA A 93 -73.98 -0.53 8.57
CA ALA A 93 -74.41 -0.30 9.96
C ALA A 93 -73.31 0.38 10.78
N LEU A 94 -73.65 1.57 11.29
CA LEU A 94 -72.87 2.41 12.22
C LEU A 94 -72.91 1.83 13.64
N LEU A 95 -71.74 1.70 14.28
CA LEU A 95 -71.56 1.56 15.73
C LEU A 95 -70.24 2.22 16.18
N PRO A 96 -70.09 2.59 17.46
CA PRO A 96 -69.42 3.81 17.87
C PRO A 96 -67.90 3.69 18.07
N HIS A 97 -67.25 4.85 17.99
CA HIS A 97 -65.84 5.08 18.18
C HIS A 97 -65.30 4.54 19.52
N SER A 98 -64.33 3.63 19.43
CA SER A 98 -63.34 3.39 20.48
C SER A 98 -61.94 3.39 19.87
N SER A 99 -61.17 4.39 20.28
CA SER A 99 -59.73 4.60 20.20
C SER A 99 -58.87 3.43 19.74
N PHE A 100 -58.23 3.57 18.57
CA PHE A 100 -56.85 3.09 18.37
C PHE A 100 -56.20 4.02 17.35
N CYS A 101 -55.24 4.83 17.79
CA CYS A 101 -54.33 5.52 16.89
C CYS A 101 -53.66 4.47 16.02
N HIS A 102 -53.87 4.52 14.71
CA HIS A 102 -52.93 3.94 13.75
C HIS A 102 -51.63 4.73 13.86
N GLN A 103 -50.76 4.33 14.80
CA GLN A 103 -49.34 4.51 14.57
C GLN A 103 -49.02 3.64 13.36
N ALA A 104 -48.68 4.28 12.24
CA ALA A 104 -47.95 3.64 11.18
C ALA A 104 -46.81 2.84 11.82
N PRO A 105 -46.49 1.62 11.35
CA PRO A 105 -45.27 0.97 11.80
C PRO A 105 -44.16 1.97 11.47
N SER A 106 -43.55 2.52 12.52
CA SER A 106 -42.31 3.26 12.37
C SER A 106 -41.42 2.33 11.59
N GLU A 107 -41.08 2.68 10.36
CA GLU A 107 -39.96 2.06 9.68
C GLU A 107 -38.81 2.22 10.66
N PHE A 108 -38.50 1.13 11.34
CA PHE A 108 -37.28 1.00 12.10
C PHE A 108 -36.20 1.01 11.04
N SER A 109 -35.82 2.22 10.61
CA SER A 109 -34.54 2.45 9.99
C SER A 109 -33.55 1.97 11.05
N PRO A 110 -32.76 0.92 10.78
CA PRO A 110 -31.69 0.62 11.70
C PRO A 110 -30.88 1.91 11.90
N PRO A 111 -30.38 2.21 13.11
CA PRO A 111 -29.40 3.27 13.24
C PRO A 111 -28.33 3.01 12.18
N ALA A 112 -27.82 4.06 11.53
CA ALA A 112 -26.70 3.90 10.62
C ALA A 112 -25.59 3.16 11.38
N ASP A 113 -25.52 1.84 11.19
CA ASP A 113 -24.43 1.03 11.70
C ASP A 113 -23.20 1.71 11.11
N SER A 114 -22.44 2.41 11.95
CA SER A 114 -21.31 3.21 11.53
C SER A 114 -20.25 2.24 11.04
N VAL A 115 -20.34 1.81 9.79
CA VAL A 115 -19.41 0.86 9.20
C VAL A 115 -18.04 1.54 9.23
N SER A 116 -17.16 1.04 10.10
CA SER A 116 -15.83 1.61 10.31
C SER A 116 -15.12 1.80 8.97
N PRO A 117 -14.59 3.01 8.67
CA PRO A 117 -13.88 3.25 7.42
C PRO A 117 -12.70 2.30 7.25
N ILE A 118 -12.47 1.87 6.01
CA ILE A 118 -11.37 0.99 5.65
C ILE A 118 -10.23 1.82 5.05
N ALA A 119 -9.08 1.80 5.71
CA ALA A 119 -7.86 2.44 5.25
C ALA A 119 -6.83 1.41 4.82
N LEU A 120 -6.15 1.67 3.70
CA LEU A 120 -5.05 0.87 3.20
C LEU A 120 -3.77 1.70 3.16
N VAL A 121 -2.69 1.17 3.73
CA VAL A 121 -1.40 1.87 3.78
C VAL A 121 -0.34 1.04 3.07
N THR A 122 0.30 1.63 2.05
CA THR A 122 1.42 1.00 1.36
C THR A 122 2.72 1.13 2.14
N GLY A 123 3.53 0.06 2.20
CA GLY A 123 4.80 0.10 2.96
C GLY A 123 4.60 0.29 4.47
N GLY A 124 3.55 -0.30 5.03
CA GLY A 124 3.13 -0.15 6.41
C GLY A 124 3.90 -0.99 7.43
N ASN A 125 4.95 -1.73 7.06
CA ASN A 125 5.67 -2.61 7.99
C ASN A 125 6.75 -1.91 8.84
N LYS A 126 7.08 -0.64 8.56
CA LYS A 126 8.06 0.15 9.32
C LYS A 126 7.88 1.65 9.08
N GLY A 127 8.61 2.46 9.86
CA GLY A 127 8.70 3.91 9.64
C GLY A 127 7.36 4.63 9.74
N VAL A 128 7.20 5.69 8.94
CA VAL A 128 5.97 6.52 8.91
C VAL A 128 4.74 5.70 8.57
N GLY A 129 4.85 4.73 7.65
CA GLY A 129 3.72 3.88 7.26
C GLY A 129 3.18 3.03 8.42
N LEU A 130 4.06 2.41 9.20
CA LEU A 130 3.66 1.62 10.37
C LEU A 130 2.94 2.47 11.41
N GLU A 131 3.50 3.64 11.69
CA GLU A 131 2.94 4.55 12.67
C GLU A 131 1.62 5.18 12.19
N THR A 132 1.48 5.41 10.87
CA THR A 132 0.22 5.79 10.24
C THR A 132 -0.84 4.69 10.43
N CYS A 133 -0.50 3.42 10.18
CA CYS A 133 -1.40 2.29 10.45
C CYS A 133 -1.87 2.26 11.91
N ARG A 134 -0.93 2.42 12.86
CA ARG A 134 -1.23 2.43 14.28
C ARG A 134 -2.21 3.55 14.64
N GLN A 135 -1.92 4.78 14.23
CA GLN A 135 -2.76 5.94 14.54
C GLN A 135 -4.16 5.86 13.92
N LEU A 136 -4.30 5.36 12.69
CA LEU A 136 -5.61 5.12 12.08
C LEU A 136 -6.39 4.03 12.82
N ALA A 137 -5.72 2.94 13.20
CA ALA A 137 -6.36 1.86 13.93
C ALA A 137 -6.82 2.30 15.33
N THR A 138 -6.02 3.11 16.05
CA THR A 138 -6.43 3.72 17.33
C THR A 138 -7.63 4.66 17.20
N LYS A 139 -7.90 5.19 16.00
CA LYS A 139 -9.09 6.00 15.69
C LYS A 139 -10.31 5.16 15.27
N GLY A 140 -10.23 3.84 15.35
CA GLY A 140 -11.34 2.92 15.08
C GLY A 140 -11.51 2.53 13.61
N LEU A 141 -10.55 2.85 12.73
CA LEU A 141 -10.59 2.41 11.34
C LEU A 141 -10.13 0.96 11.21
N LYS A 142 -10.67 0.27 10.21
CA LYS A 142 -10.14 -1.01 9.73
C LYS A 142 -8.92 -0.72 8.87
N VAL A 143 -7.76 -1.24 9.24
CA VAL A 143 -6.49 -0.92 8.55
C VAL A 143 -5.94 -2.13 7.82
N VAL A 144 -5.80 -2.03 6.51
CA VAL A 144 -5.05 -2.97 5.68
C VAL A 144 -3.60 -2.48 5.60
N LEU A 145 -2.75 -3.08 6.44
CA LEU A 145 -1.31 -2.86 6.43
C LEU A 145 -0.70 -3.72 5.33
N THR A 146 0.05 -3.10 4.42
CA THR A 146 0.72 -3.85 3.34
C THR A 146 2.24 -3.74 3.40
N ALA A 147 2.90 -4.79 2.93
CA ALA A 147 4.36 -4.86 2.91
C ALA A 147 4.85 -5.77 1.78
N ARG A 148 6.05 -5.48 1.25
CA ARG A 148 6.71 -6.34 0.27
C ARG A 148 7.08 -7.70 0.85
N ASN A 149 7.63 -7.68 2.06
CA ASN A 149 8.02 -8.87 2.81
C ASN A 149 6.90 -9.30 3.75
N GLU A 150 6.37 -10.50 3.54
CA GLU A 150 5.25 -11.06 4.30
C GLU A 150 5.54 -11.20 5.80
N ALA A 151 6.70 -11.75 6.16
CA ALA A 151 7.08 -11.96 7.56
C ALA A 151 7.11 -10.63 8.35
N ARG A 152 7.76 -9.60 7.80
CA ARG A 152 7.83 -8.26 8.41
C ARG A 152 6.46 -7.60 8.50
N GLY A 153 5.59 -7.85 7.54
CA GLY A 153 4.23 -7.32 7.53
C GLY A 153 3.36 -7.94 8.62
N LEU A 154 3.41 -9.27 8.77
CA LEU A 154 2.70 -9.99 9.83
C LEU A 154 3.21 -9.58 11.22
N GLU A 155 4.52 -9.48 11.41
CA GLU A 155 5.12 -9.00 12.65
C GLU A 155 4.62 -7.59 13.03
N ALA A 156 4.53 -6.69 12.04
CA ALA A 156 4.01 -5.34 12.23
C ALA A 156 2.53 -5.32 12.66
N VAL A 157 1.69 -6.17 12.06
CA VAL A 157 0.28 -6.29 12.47
C VAL A 157 0.17 -6.76 13.93
N GLU A 158 0.93 -7.78 14.31
CA GLU A 158 0.93 -8.28 15.69
C GLU A 158 1.47 -7.25 16.70
N ALA A 159 2.44 -6.42 16.30
CA ALA A 159 2.91 -5.30 17.13
C ALA A 159 1.81 -4.24 17.37
N ILE A 160 1.02 -3.90 16.34
CA ILE A 160 -0.10 -2.95 16.51
C ILE A 160 -1.18 -3.56 17.40
N ARG A 161 -1.59 -4.81 17.15
CA ARG A 161 -2.62 -5.49 17.95
C ARG A 161 -2.25 -5.57 19.43
N ARG A 162 -0.99 -5.92 19.74
CA ARG A 162 -0.49 -5.95 21.13
C ARG A 162 -0.52 -4.59 21.82
N SER A 163 -0.24 -3.50 21.09
CA SER A 163 -0.16 -2.15 21.66
C SER A 163 -1.50 -1.40 21.68
N SER A 164 -2.45 -1.78 20.81
CA SER A 164 -3.70 -1.04 20.58
C SER A 164 -4.98 -1.85 20.86
N GLY A 165 -4.85 -3.07 21.40
CA GLY A 165 -5.99 -3.89 21.84
C GLY A 165 -6.89 -4.32 20.68
N ALA A 166 -8.14 -3.83 20.68
CA ALA A 166 -9.20 -4.17 19.72
C ALA A 166 -9.00 -3.59 18.30
N ALA A 167 -7.76 -3.24 17.93
CA ALA A 167 -7.43 -2.68 16.63
C ALA A 167 -7.67 -3.69 15.49
N GLU A 168 -8.59 -3.37 14.58
CA GLU A 168 -8.88 -4.16 13.38
C GLU A 168 -7.82 -3.92 12.29
N VAL A 169 -6.65 -4.54 12.46
CA VAL A 169 -5.56 -4.49 11.49
C VAL A 169 -5.45 -5.80 10.73
N PHE A 170 -5.41 -5.72 9.41
CA PHE A 170 -5.27 -6.83 8.48
C PHE A 170 -3.93 -6.71 7.74
N PHE A 171 -3.33 -7.84 7.39
CA PHE A 171 -2.15 -7.87 6.54
C PHE A 171 -2.50 -8.33 5.13
N HIS A 172 -1.89 -7.69 4.13
CA HIS A 172 -1.80 -8.26 2.78
C HIS A 172 -0.44 -7.93 2.14
N GLN A 173 0.17 -8.89 1.44
CA GLN A 173 1.42 -8.64 0.73
C GLN A 173 1.20 -7.63 -0.41
N LEU A 174 2.12 -6.69 -0.57
CA LEU A 174 2.13 -5.75 -1.69
C LEU A 174 3.56 -5.39 -2.09
N ASP A 175 3.90 -5.64 -3.35
CA ASP A 175 4.96 -4.93 -4.05
C ASP A 175 4.32 -3.92 -5.00
N VAL A 176 4.50 -2.63 -4.70
CA VAL A 176 3.93 -1.53 -5.49
C VAL A 176 4.47 -1.51 -6.92
N THR A 177 5.61 -2.14 -7.18
CA THR A 177 6.22 -2.22 -8.51
C THR A 177 5.73 -3.41 -9.35
N ASP A 178 4.89 -4.28 -8.79
CA ASP A 178 4.28 -5.43 -9.48
C ASP A 178 2.77 -5.22 -9.66
N PRO A 179 2.28 -4.93 -10.89
CA PRO A 179 0.86 -4.80 -11.17
C PRO A 179 0.03 -6.02 -10.75
N SER A 180 0.60 -7.23 -10.82
CA SER A 180 -0.10 -8.45 -10.38
C SER A 180 -0.25 -8.50 -8.86
N SER A 181 0.70 -7.97 -8.11
CA SER A 181 0.61 -7.81 -6.65
C SER A 181 -0.51 -6.83 -6.28
N ALA A 182 -0.58 -5.67 -6.97
CA ALA A 182 -1.66 -4.70 -6.78
C ALA A 182 -3.04 -5.27 -7.15
N ALA A 183 -3.14 -6.04 -8.24
CA ALA A 183 -4.40 -6.70 -8.62
C ALA A 183 -4.89 -7.70 -7.56
N ARG A 184 -3.99 -8.54 -7.02
CA ARG A 184 -4.32 -9.47 -5.92
C ARG A 184 -4.79 -8.72 -4.67
N LEU A 185 -4.17 -7.59 -4.35
CA LEU A 185 -4.58 -6.74 -3.25
C LEU A 185 -6.00 -6.18 -3.47
N ALA A 186 -6.31 -5.71 -4.68
CA ALA A 186 -7.64 -5.23 -5.00
C ALA A 186 -8.70 -6.33 -4.89
N ASP A 187 -8.41 -7.55 -5.34
CA ASP A 187 -9.31 -8.70 -5.17
C ASP A 187 -9.54 -9.05 -3.70
N PHE A 188 -8.48 -9.00 -2.88
CA PHE A 188 -8.59 -9.18 -1.44
C PHE A 188 -9.50 -8.13 -0.81
N VAL A 189 -9.27 -6.84 -1.09
CA VAL A 189 -10.08 -5.74 -0.52
C VAL A 189 -11.54 -5.86 -0.97
N ARG A 190 -11.78 -6.18 -2.24
CA ARG A 190 -13.13 -6.43 -2.76
C ARG A 190 -13.82 -7.59 -2.04
N GLY A 191 -13.12 -8.72 -1.88
CA GLY A 191 -13.68 -9.91 -1.27
C GLY A 191 -13.91 -9.78 0.24
N GLN A 192 -13.09 -9.02 0.96
CA GLN A 192 -13.19 -8.84 2.41
C GLN A 192 -14.11 -7.69 2.81
N PHE A 193 -14.08 -6.59 2.07
CA PHE A 193 -14.70 -5.33 2.51
C PHE A 193 -15.70 -4.75 1.50
N GLY A 194 -15.66 -5.18 0.24
CA GLY A 194 -16.54 -4.69 -0.83
C GLY A 194 -16.23 -3.28 -1.34
N ARG A 195 -15.51 -2.46 -0.57
CA ARG A 195 -15.09 -1.09 -0.91
C ARG A 195 -13.74 -0.74 -0.25
N LEU A 196 -13.21 0.43 -0.57
CA LEU A 196 -12.10 1.06 0.15
C LEU A 196 -12.43 2.52 0.41
N ASP A 197 -12.20 3.02 1.62
CA ASP A 197 -12.50 4.42 1.94
C ASP A 197 -11.24 5.31 1.84
N ILE A 198 -10.07 4.80 2.25
CA ILE A 198 -8.82 5.58 2.27
C ILE A 198 -7.66 4.75 1.69
N LEU A 199 -6.95 5.31 0.72
CA LEU A 199 -5.65 4.82 0.26
C LEU A 199 -4.54 5.78 0.67
N ILE A 200 -3.51 5.28 1.36
CA ILE A 200 -2.29 6.04 1.67
C ILE A 200 -1.12 5.42 0.91
N ASN A 201 -0.69 6.12 -0.15
CA ASN A 201 0.52 5.80 -0.90
C ASN A 201 1.75 6.30 -0.12
N ASN A 202 2.20 5.49 0.84
CA ASN A 202 3.35 5.78 1.70
C ASN A 202 4.66 5.11 1.21
N ALA A 203 4.57 3.98 0.52
CA ALA A 203 5.75 3.25 0.05
C ALA A 203 6.67 4.15 -0.80
N GLY A 204 7.96 4.17 -0.47
CA GLY A 204 8.95 4.92 -1.21
C GLY A 204 10.38 4.61 -0.77
N ILE A 205 11.33 5.02 -1.61
CA ILE A 205 12.77 4.90 -1.39
C ILE A 205 13.46 6.23 -1.69
N SER A 206 14.71 6.39 -1.22
CA SER A 206 15.50 7.62 -1.43
C SER A 206 16.13 7.74 -2.81
N GLY A 207 16.28 6.63 -3.56
CA GLY A 207 16.91 6.65 -4.88
C GLY A 207 18.41 6.99 -4.86
N VAL A 208 19.08 6.68 -3.75
CA VAL A 208 20.53 6.89 -3.58
C VAL A 208 21.16 5.66 -2.94
N ASP A 209 22.38 5.36 -3.35
CA ASP A 209 23.24 4.33 -2.76
C ASP A 209 24.05 4.94 -1.61
N ARG A 210 24.26 4.16 -0.54
CA ARG A 210 24.92 4.61 0.68
C ARG A 210 25.79 3.50 1.25
N ASP A 211 26.99 3.87 1.69
CA ASP A 211 27.89 2.93 2.38
C ASP A 211 27.33 2.58 3.77
N PRO A 212 26.95 1.31 4.03
CA PRO A 212 26.40 0.90 5.32
C PRO A 212 27.33 1.16 6.51
N VAL A 213 28.65 1.15 6.30
CA VAL A 213 29.65 1.42 7.34
C VAL A 213 29.60 2.90 7.75
N LEU A 214 29.49 3.81 6.79
CA LEU A 214 29.36 5.25 7.07
C LEU A 214 28.03 5.55 7.76
N VAL A 215 26.94 4.91 7.31
CA VAL A 215 25.62 5.04 7.95
C VAL A 215 25.63 4.57 9.40
N ALA A 216 26.37 3.50 9.73
CA ALA A 216 26.48 3.04 11.11
C ALA A 216 27.27 4.03 11.99
N LYS A 217 28.39 4.55 11.48
CA LYS A 217 29.27 5.46 12.23
C LYS A 217 28.64 6.82 12.53
N VAL A 218 27.82 7.34 11.61
CA VAL A 218 27.25 8.68 11.78
C VAL A 218 26.16 8.73 12.85
N LYS A 219 25.53 7.60 13.20
CA LYS A 219 24.47 7.54 14.21
C LYS A 219 24.88 8.19 15.54
N ASP A 220 26.13 7.99 15.95
CA ASP A 220 26.67 8.51 17.21
C ASP A 220 27.01 10.02 17.12
N GLN A 221 27.02 10.59 15.91
CA GLN A 221 27.36 11.99 15.64
C GLN A 221 26.14 12.85 15.29
N VAL A 222 25.00 12.25 14.93
CA VAL A 222 23.80 12.97 14.49
C VAL A 222 23.33 14.01 15.51
N GLU A 223 23.42 13.70 16.81
CA GLU A 223 22.88 14.55 17.88
C GLU A 223 23.58 15.93 17.96
N SER A 224 24.85 16.02 17.58
CA SER A 224 25.59 17.28 17.58
C SER A 224 25.42 18.11 16.29
N MET A 225 24.80 17.54 15.27
CA MET A 225 24.60 18.18 13.97
C MET A 225 23.26 18.91 13.91
N ASP A 226 23.27 20.15 13.41
CA ASP A 226 22.05 20.83 12.99
C ASP A 226 21.45 20.23 11.70
N VAL A 227 20.24 20.65 11.32
CA VAL A 227 19.53 20.09 10.15
C VAL A 227 20.31 20.29 8.85
N ASN A 228 20.95 21.45 8.66
CA ASN A 228 21.69 21.74 7.44
C ASN A 228 22.93 20.87 7.35
N GLN A 229 23.66 20.71 8.45
CA GLN A 229 24.81 19.83 8.55
C GLN A 229 24.42 18.37 8.25
N ARG A 230 23.26 17.91 8.75
CA ARG A 230 22.76 16.55 8.45
C ARG A 230 22.45 16.38 6.97
N VAL A 231 21.77 17.35 6.36
CA VAL A 231 21.45 17.32 4.92
C VAL A 231 22.72 17.34 4.08
N GLU A 232 23.68 18.19 4.42
CA GLU A 232 24.98 18.26 3.76
C GLU A 232 25.74 16.93 3.86
N TRP A 233 25.80 16.35 5.05
CA TRP A 233 26.41 15.04 5.23
C TRP A 233 25.74 13.96 4.37
N MET A 234 24.39 13.94 4.33
CA MET A 234 23.67 13.00 3.46
C MET A 234 24.05 13.20 2.00
N ARG A 235 24.22 14.44 1.55
CA ARG A 235 24.62 14.78 0.19
C ARG A 235 26.02 14.25 -0.12
N GLU A 236 27.00 14.52 0.74
CA GLU A 236 28.39 14.11 0.55
C GLU A 236 28.60 12.59 0.64
N ASN A 237 27.75 11.90 1.40
CA ASN A 237 27.91 10.48 1.71
C ASN A 237 26.86 9.58 1.02
N SER A 238 26.11 10.11 0.06
CA SER A 238 25.21 9.34 -0.80
C SER A 238 25.66 9.42 -2.25
N LYS A 239 25.54 8.30 -2.98
CA LYS A 239 25.83 8.22 -4.40
C LYS A 239 24.53 8.12 -5.18
N GLU A 240 24.35 8.99 -6.16
CA GLU A 240 23.25 8.85 -7.11
C GLU A 240 23.72 7.99 -8.29
N THR A 241 23.05 6.86 -8.52
CA THR A 241 23.33 5.99 -9.67
C THR A 241 22.10 5.92 -10.57
N TYR A 242 22.30 5.64 -11.85
CA TYR A 242 21.18 5.50 -12.79
C TYR A 242 20.19 4.39 -12.38
N GLU A 243 20.69 3.26 -11.85
CA GLU A 243 19.83 2.17 -11.38
C GLU A 243 18.99 2.57 -10.17
N GLU A 244 19.58 3.28 -9.20
CA GLU A 244 18.84 3.83 -8.05
C GLU A 244 17.83 4.90 -8.47
N ALA A 245 18.19 5.76 -9.44
CA ALA A 245 17.27 6.74 -10.00
C ALA A 245 16.06 6.08 -10.66
N LYS A 246 16.29 5.06 -11.49
CA LYS A 246 15.24 4.27 -12.14
C LYS A 246 14.35 3.54 -11.13
N GLN A 247 14.95 2.95 -10.10
CA GLN A 247 14.20 2.27 -9.05
C GLN A 247 13.38 3.26 -8.19
N CYS A 248 13.90 4.48 -7.99
CA CYS A 248 13.19 5.56 -7.34
C CYS A 248 11.92 5.94 -8.11
N MET A 249 12.01 6.17 -9.42
CA MET A 249 10.84 6.46 -10.26
C MET A 249 9.81 5.34 -10.23
N ARG A 250 10.27 4.09 -10.41
CA ARG A 250 9.43 2.89 -10.37
C ARG A 250 8.66 2.76 -9.07
N THR A 251 9.28 3.07 -7.93
CA THR A 251 8.66 2.88 -6.62
C THR A 251 7.80 4.08 -6.24
N ASN A 252 8.35 5.29 -6.34
CA ASN A 252 7.79 6.50 -5.73
C ASN A 252 6.67 7.14 -6.58
N TYR A 253 6.74 7.00 -7.90
CA TYR A 253 5.73 7.51 -8.83
C TYR A 253 4.89 6.35 -9.39
N TYR A 254 5.50 5.48 -10.21
CA TYR A 254 4.75 4.42 -10.90
C TYR A 254 4.12 3.44 -9.91
N GLY A 255 4.78 3.14 -8.79
CA GLY A 255 4.21 2.27 -7.77
C GLY A 255 2.95 2.84 -7.13
N ALA A 256 2.94 4.14 -6.83
CA ALA A 256 1.75 4.83 -6.36
C ALA A 256 0.64 4.85 -7.42
N LYS A 257 1.00 5.08 -8.70
CA LYS A 257 0.07 5.03 -9.84
C LYS A 257 -0.59 3.66 -9.97
N ILE A 258 0.20 2.58 -10.07
CA ILE A 258 -0.25 1.19 -10.20
C ILE A 258 -1.24 0.82 -9.08
N VAL A 259 -0.89 1.11 -7.83
CA VAL A 259 -1.75 0.80 -6.68
C VAL A 259 -3.03 1.62 -6.71
N THR A 260 -2.92 2.91 -7.05
CA THR A 260 -4.08 3.79 -7.17
C THR A 260 -5.05 3.28 -8.22
N GLU A 261 -4.56 2.94 -9.42
CA GLU A 261 -5.41 2.42 -10.51
C GLU A 261 -6.09 1.11 -10.15
N ALA A 262 -5.38 0.19 -9.50
CA ALA A 262 -5.93 -1.09 -9.08
C ALA A 262 -7.05 -0.94 -8.04
N LEU A 263 -6.95 0.05 -7.15
CA LEU A 263 -7.89 0.27 -6.05
C LEU A 263 -8.96 1.33 -6.34
N LEU A 264 -8.80 2.12 -7.41
CA LEU A 264 -9.70 3.21 -7.76
C LEU A 264 -11.17 2.76 -7.90
N PRO A 265 -11.51 1.61 -8.53
CA PRO A 265 -12.90 1.16 -8.59
C PRO A 265 -13.51 0.93 -7.21
N LEU A 266 -12.72 0.52 -6.21
CA LEU A 266 -13.18 0.30 -4.83
C LEU A 266 -13.29 1.60 -4.04
N LEU A 267 -12.41 2.58 -4.33
CA LEU A 267 -12.47 3.92 -3.76
C LEU A 267 -13.72 4.68 -4.22
N GLN A 268 -14.12 4.50 -5.48
CA GLN A 268 -15.35 5.10 -6.03
C GLN A 268 -16.64 4.52 -5.44
N LEU A 269 -16.58 3.37 -4.76
CA LEU A 269 -17.72 2.81 -4.02
C LEU A 269 -17.88 3.41 -2.63
N SER A 270 -16.89 4.16 -2.14
CA SER A 270 -17.00 4.90 -0.88
C SER A 270 -17.77 6.20 -1.09
N SER A 271 -18.65 6.55 -0.15
CA SER A 271 -19.28 7.87 -0.09
C SER A 271 -18.30 8.98 0.30
N SER A 272 -17.12 8.63 0.82
CA SER A 272 -16.07 9.54 1.29
C SER A 272 -14.69 8.99 0.90
N GLY A 273 -14.49 8.69 -0.38
CA GLY A 273 -13.26 8.09 -0.89
C GLY A 273 -12.07 9.06 -0.90
N ARG A 274 -10.91 8.61 -0.39
CA ARG A 274 -9.71 9.44 -0.19
C ARG A 274 -8.44 8.77 -0.70
N ILE A 275 -7.58 9.56 -1.32
CA ILE A 275 -6.21 9.16 -1.68
C ILE A 275 -5.24 10.16 -1.07
N VAL A 276 -4.27 9.65 -0.32
CA VAL A 276 -3.21 10.44 0.32
C VAL A 276 -1.86 9.97 -0.21
N ASN A 277 -1.20 10.85 -0.96
CA ASN A 277 0.14 10.59 -1.49
C ASN A 277 1.20 11.17 -0.55
N VAL A 278 1.99 10.32 0.10
CA VAL A 278 3.10 10.78 0.96
C VAL A 278 4.24 11.24 0.07
N SER A 279 4.33 12.55 -0.10
CA SER A 279 5.33 13.27 -0.89
C SER A 279 6.48 13.78 0.00
N SER A 280 7.08 14.92 -0.35
CA SER A 280 8.19 15.53 0.37
C SER A 280 8.28 17.03 0.06
N GLY A 281 8.92 17.82 0.94
CA GLY A 281 9.36 19.18 0.62
C GLY A 281 10.38 19.22 -0.54
N PHE A 282 11.04 18.10 -0.83
CA PHE A 282 11.90 17.94 -2.02
C PHE A 282 11.11 17.77 -3.32
N GLY A 283 9.82 17.47 -3.25
CA GLY A 283 8.93 17.44 -4.42
C GLY A 283 8.40 18.80 -4.84
N LEU A 284 8.76 19.88 -4.13
CA LEU A 284 8.29 21.23 -4.46
C LEU A 284 9.02 21.78 -5.69
N LEU A 285 8.31 22.54 -6.52
CA LEU A 285 8.84 23.05 -7.79
C LEU A 285 10.01 24.02 -7.61
N ARG A 286 10.12 24.68 -6.45
CA ARG A 286 11.29 25.50 -6.10
C ARG A 286 12.63 24.75 -6.12
N ASN A 287 12.62 23.41 -6.16
CA ASN A 287 13.83 22.59 -6.26
C ASN A 287 14.29 22.35 -7.71
N PHE A 288 13.52 22.78 -8.71
CA PHE A 288 13.89 22.69 -10.13
C PHE A 288 14.69 23.93 -10.54
N ASN A 289 15.72 23.71 -11.36
CA ASN A 289 16.64 24.76 -11.77
C ASN A 289 16.17 25.49 -13.05
N SER A 290 15.29 24.88 -13.85
CA SER A 290 14.65 25.52 -15.03
C SER A 290 13.30 26.14 -14.68
N GLU A 291 13.01 27.33 -15.21
CA GLU A 291 11.68 27.96 -15.12
C GLU A 291 10.65 27.27 -16.02
N GLU A 292 11.08 26.80 -17.18
CA GLU A 292 10.28 26.09 -18.17
C GLU A 292 9.77 24.76 -17.60
N LEU A 293 10.65 23.95 -17.00
CA LEU A 293 10.25 22.72 -16.33
C LEU A 293 9.30 22.98 -15.17
N ARG A 294 9.52 24.05 -14.39
CA ARG A 294 8.60 24.44 -13.31
C ARG A 294 7.21 24.75 -13.86
N LYS A 295 7.11 25.57 -14.91
CA LYS A 295 5.84 25.90 -15.57
C LYS A 295 5.16 24.64 -16.12
N GLU A 296 5.92 23.74 -16.71
CA GLU A 296 5.35 22.52 -17.30
C GLU A 296 4.76 21.57 -16.24
N PHE A 297 5.44 21.38 -15.10
CA PHE A 297 4.90 20.60 -13.99
C PHE A 297 3.72 21.30 -13.28
N ASP A 298 3.63 22.64 -13.35
CA ASP A 298 2.56 23.42 -12.71
C ASP A 298 1.31 23.59 -13.59
N ASP A 299 1.43 23.42 -14.91
CA ASP A 299 0.34 23.55 -15.88
C ASP A 299 -0.63 22.37 -15.85
N ILE A 300 -1.28 22.16 -14.70
CA ILE A 300 -2.22 21.04 -14.48
C ILE A 300 -3.44 21.09 -15.39
N ASP A 301 -3.75 22.26 -15.97
CA ASP A 301 -4.86 22.34 -16.89
C ASP A 301 -4.60 21.59 -18.19
N ASN A 302 -3.34 21.52 -18.63
CA ASN A 302 -2.91 20.84 -19.86
C ASN A 302 -2.04 19.60 -19.60
N LEU A 303 -1.41 19.47 -18.44
CA LEU A 303 -0.53 18.36 -18.10
C LEU A 303 -1.32 17.05 -18.01
N THR A 304 -0.92 16.08 -18.82
CA THR A 304 -1.51 14.74 -18.84
C THR A 304 -0.61 13.73 -18.13
N GLU A 305 -1.17 12.61 -17.68
CA GLU A 305 -0.38 11.49 -17.14
C GLU A 305 0.71 11.04 -18.13
N LYS A 306 0.37 10.94 -19.43
CA LYS A 306 1.31 10.57 -20.48
C LYS A 306 2.46 11.58 -20.60
N ARG A 307 2.15 12.88 -20.63
CA ARG A 307 3.19 13.91 -20.74
C ARG A 307 4.10 13.93 -19.52
N LEU A 308 3.52 13.75 -18.34
CA LEU A 308 4.28 13.62 -17.11
C LEU A 308 5.24 12.42 -17.14
N GLU A 309 4.80 11.28 -17.70
CA GLU A 309 5.65 10.09 -17.89
C GLU A 309 6.76 10.33 -18.91
N GLU A 310 6.49 11.03 -20.02
CA GLU A 310 7.52 11.43 -20.99
C GLU A 310 8.60 12.33 -20.34
N LEU A 311 8.21 13.21 -19.41
CA LEU A 311 9.16 14.02 -18.64
C LEU A 311 10.02 13.18 -17.69
N LEU A 312 9.45 12.12 -17.10
CA LEU A 312 10.21 11.19 -16.26
C LEU A 312 11.20 10.36 -17.08
N ASP A 313 10.82 9.95 -18.29
CA ASP A 313 11.71 9.27 -19.21
C ASP A 313 12.85 10.20 -19.65
N LEU A 314 12.54 11.45 -20.02
CA LEU A 314 13.54 12.46 -20.36
C LEU A 314 14.52 12.72 -19.20
N PHE A 315 14.02 12.83 -17.97
CA PHE A 315 14.88 12.95 -16.80
C PHE A 315 15.86 11.78 -16.67
N LEU A 316 15.40 10.53 -16.87
CA LEU A 316 16.26 9.35 -16.78
C LEU A 316 17.30 9.31 -17.91
N GLU A 317 16.92 9.72 -19.12
CA GLU A 317 17.84 9.88 -20.25
C GLU A 317 18.94 10.91 -19.94
N ASP A 318 18.56 12.08 -19.42
CA ASP A 318 19.47 13.14 -19.03
C ASP A 318 20.34 12.73 -17.83
N PHE A 319 19.79 11.98 -16.88
CA PHE A 319 20.55 11.40 -15.78
C PHE A 319 21.67 10.50 -16.32
N LYS A 320 21.32 9.60 -17.24
CA LYS A 320 22.28 8.66 -17.84
C LYS A 320 23.34 9.37 -18.69
N ALA A 321 22.96 10.46 -19.34
CA ALA A 321 23.85 11.28 -20.17
C ALA A 321 24.66 12.31 -19.36
N ASN A 322 24.46 12.41 -18.05
CA ASN A 322 25.06 13.43 -17.18
C ASN A 322 24.72 14.87 -17.62
N LEU A 323 23.46 15.11 -17.99
CA LEU A 323 22.94 16.38 -18.49
C LEU A 323 21.96 17.07 -17.53
N LEU A 324 21.81 16.57 -16.30
CA LEU A 324 20.83 17.10 -15.34
C LEU A 324 20.94 18.61 -15.13
N GLU A 325 22.14 19.09 -14.81
CA GLU A 325 22.39 20.51 -14.56
C GLU A 325 22.16 21.34 -15.83
N ALA A 326 22.69 20.89 -16.97
CA ALA A 326 22.58 21.57 -18.26
C ALA A 326 21.12 21.73 -18.71
N HIS A 327 20.26 20.75 -18.41
CA HIS A 327 18.84 20.76 -18.77
C HIS A 327 17.94 21.27 -17.63
N GLY A 328 18.52 21.81 -16.55
CA GLY A 328 17.77 22.47 -15.48
C GLY A 328 17.00 21.54 -14.56
N TRP A 329 17.34 20.24 -14.54
CA TRP A 329 16.81 19.30 -13.55
C TRP A 329 17.34 19.63 -12.15
N PRO A 330 16.62 19.23 -11.09
CA PRO A 330 17.13 19.31 -9.72
C PRO A 330 18.46 18.56 -9.57
N THR A 331 19.46 19.21 -8.98
CA THR A 331 20.77 18.63 -8.67
C THR A 331 21.10 18.81 -7.18
N GLY A 332 22.35 18.54 -6.77
CA GLY A 332 22.79 18.73 -5.38
C GLY A 332 22.33 17.64 -4.42
N GLY A 333 22.18 16.40 -4.92
CA GLY A 333 21.79 15.24 -4.13
C GLY A 333 20.30 14.92 -4.20
N SER A 334 19.97 13.63 -4.22
CA SER A 334 18.60 13.10 -4.28
C SER A 334 17.78 13.62 -5.47
N SER A 335 18.42 13.84 -6.61
CA SER A 335 17.86 14.37 -7.86
C SER A 335 16.65 13.55 -8.33
N ALA A 336 16.79 12.21 -8.38
CA ALA A 336 15.69 11.32 -8.77
C ALA A 336 14.52 11.35 -7.77
N TYR A 337 14.81 11.51 -6.47
CA TYR A 337 13.78 11.62 -5.44
C TYR A 337 13.00 12.92 -5.56
N LYS A 338 13.68 14.05 -5.80
CA LYS A 338 13.06 15.37 -6.03
C LYS A 338 12.09 15.29 -7.21
N VAL A 339 12.55 14.78 -8.35
CA VAL A 339 11.72 14.65 -9.56
C VAL A 339 10.58 13.66 -9.37
N ALA A 340 10.81 12.49 -8.75
CA ALA A 340 9.74 11.51 -8.49
C ALA A 340 8.64 12.06 -7.57
N LYS A 341 9.00 12.87 -6.56
CA LYS A 341 8.04 13.49 -5.65
C LYS A 341 7.32 14.69 -6.28
N ALA A 342 7.97 15.45 -7.15
CA ALA A 342 7.31 16.47 -7.96
C ALA A 342 6.31 15.86 -8.95
N ALA A 343 6.65 14.74 -9.57
CA ALA A 343 5.71 14.01 -10.42
C ALA A 343 4.54 13.43 -9.61
N LEU A 344 4.78 12.91 -8.40
CA LEU A 344 3.71 12.46 -7.52
C LEU A 344 2.77 13.62 -7.12
N ASN A 345 3.31 14.82 -6.91
CA ASN A 345 2.53 16.03 -6.65
C ASN A 345 1.66 16.41 -7.87
N ALA A 346 2.24 16.46 -9.07
CA ALA A 346 1.51 16.74 -10.30
C ALA A 346 0.41 15.68 -10.57
N TYR A 347 0.73 14.39 -10.42
CA TYR A 347 -0.22 13.29 -10.54
C TYR A 347 -1.38 13.39 -9.55
N THR A 348 -1.11 13.84 -8.31
CA THR A 348 -2.15 14.10 -7.32
C THR A 348 -3.16 15.12 -7.84
N ARG A 349 -2.68 16.23 -8.43
CA ARG A 349 -3.54 17.29 -9.00
C ARG A 349 -4.30 16.80 -10.24
N ILE A 350 -3.65 16.04 -11.12
CA ILE A 350 -4.29 15.40 -12.28
C ILE A 350 -5.44 14.49 -11.84
N LEU A 351 -5.20 13.62 -10.86
CA LEU A 351 -6.24 12.73 -10.33
C LEU A 351 -7.38 13.50 -9.66
N ALA A 352 -7.08 14.53 -8.88
CA ALA A 352 -8.10 15.35 -8.22
C ALA A 352 -9.05 16.01 -9.24
N LYS A 353 -8.51 16.49 -10.37
CA LYS A 353 -9.31 17.02 -11.50
C LYS A 353 -10.14 15.92 -12.17
N LYS A 354 -9.57 14.74 -12.37
CA LYS A 354 -10.21 13.59 -13.03
C LYS A 354 -11.32 12.96 -12.19
N TYR A 355 -11.20 13.00 -10.86
CA TYR A 355 -12.12 12.35 -9.91
C TYR A 355 -12.61 13.35 -8.85
N PRO A 356 -13.48 14.31 -9.23
CA PRO A 356 -13.88 15.40 -8.35
C PRO A 356 -14.71 14.95 -7.13
N THR A 357 -15.23 13.72 -7.12
CA THR A 357 -15.94 13.15 -5.95
C THR A 357 -14.99 12.62 -4.88
N LEU A 358 -13.73 12.35 -5.24
CA LEU A 358 -12.71 11.87 -4.30
C LEU A 358 -11.95 13.06 -3.69
N ARG A 359 -11.41 12.87 -2.49
CA ARG A 359 -10.44 13.81 -1.88
C ARG A 359 -9.04 13.26 -2.10
N ILE A 360 -8.29 13.86 -3.02
CA ILE A 360 -6.99 13.35 -3.47
C ILE A 360 -5.95 14.41 -3.18
N ASN A 361 -5.12 14.19 -2.17
CA ASN A 361 -4.15 15.17 -1.69
C ASN A 361 -2.78 14.54 -1.51
N CYS A 362 -1.76 15.39 -1.43
CA CYS A 362 -0.40 14.97 -1.13
C CYS A 362 0.16 15.80 0.03
N LEU A 363 1.24 15.33 0.65
CA LEU A 363 1.79 15.97 1.84
C LEU A 363 3.26 15.67 2.03
N THR A 364 3.94 16.43 2.87
CA THR A 364 5.21 16.00 3.48
C THR A 364 5.00 15.53 4.93
N PRO A 365 5.59 14.39 5.33
CA PRO A 365 5.60 13.99 6.74
C PRO A 365 6.66 14.77 7.56
N GLY A 366 7.35 15.74 6.95
CA GLY A 366 8.51 16.40 7.54
C GLY A 366 9.77 15.52 7.52
N TYR A 367 10.82 15.96 8.23
CA TYR A 367 12.10 15.24 8.27
C TYR A 367 12.12 14.25 9.44
N VAL A 368 11.66 13.02 9.17
CA VAL A 368 11.37 11.99 10.18
C VAL A 368 12.54 11.02 10.38
N LYS A 369 12.84 10.68 11.64
CA LYS A 369 13.86 9.68 12.05
C LYS A 369 13.46 8.27 11.59
N THR A 370 13.92 7.86 10.42
CA THR A 370 13.63 6.56 9.80
C THR A 370 14.88 5.93 9.19
N ASP A 371 14.82 4.66 8.79
CA ASP A 371 15.88 4.04 7.98
C ASP A 371 16.20 4.87 6.72
N MET A 372 15.18 5.44 6.05
CA MET A 372 15.34 6.25 4.84
C MET A 372 16.17 7.52 5.11
N SER A 373 15.99 8.12 6.28
CA SER A 373 16.76 9.28 6.73
C SER A 373 18.02 8.90 7.50
N MET A 374 18.37 7.61 7.61
CA MET A 374 19.44 7.12 8.50
C MET A 374 19.26 7.57 9.95
N HIS A 375 18.01 7.74 10.40
CA HIS A 375 17.64 8.32 11.68
C HIS A 375 18.11 9.76 11.93
N MET A 376 18.56 10.47 10.88
CA MET A 376 18.97 11.88 10.95
C MET A 376 17.81 12.89 11.01
N GLY A 377 16.56 12.43 10.89
CA GLY A 377 15.40 13.32 11.03
C GLY A 377 15.36 14.05 12.37
N VAL A 378 14.58 15.13 12.43
CA VAL A 378 14.30 15.85 13.67
C VAL A 378 12.99 15.41 14.30
N LEU A 379 12.05 14.90 13.50
CA LEU A 379 10.76 14.42 13.96
C LEU A 379 10.81 12.94 14.36
N THR A 380 10.08 12.59 15.40
CA THR A 380 9.75 11.20 15.75
C THR A 380 8.83 10.57 14.71
N LEU A 381 8.71 9.24 14.73
CA LEU A 381 7.75 8.53 13.89
C LEU A 381 6.32 9.01 14.15
N GLU A 382 5.97 9.20 15.43
CA GLU A 382 4.64 9.63 15.85
C GLU A 382 4.30 11.00 15.25
N GLU A 383 5.20 11.97 15.38
CA GLU A 383 5.05 13.31 14.81
C GLU A 383 4.95 13.26 13.27
N GLY A 384 5.80 12.45 12.62
CA GLY A 384 5.82 12.32 11.16
C GLY A 384 4.54 11.71 10.59
N ALA A 385 3.88 10.82 11.32
CA ALA A 385 2.63 10.20 10.90
C ALA A 385 1.39 11.06 11.15
N ARG A 386 1.47 12.12 11.98
CA ARG A 386 0.33 13.02 12.25
C ARG A 386 -0.20 13.64 10.96
N ASN A 387 0.67 14.04 10.04
CA ASN A 387 0.24 14.69 8.79
C ASN A 387 -0.49 13.72 7.84
N PRO A 388 0.05 12.52 7.51
CA PRO A 388 -0.71 11.47 6.81
C PRO A 388 -2.09 11.19 7.40
N VAL A 389 -2.17 11.04 8.72
CA VAL A 389 -3.43 10.76 9.42
C VAL A 389 -4.40 11.95 9.34
N LYS A 390 -3.91 13.17 9.53
CA LYS A 390 -4.72 14.40 9.41
C LYS A 390 -5.32 14.53 8.02
N VAL A 391 -4.51 14.37 6.97
CA VAL A 391 -4.97 14.51 5.58
C VAL A 391 -5.95 13.38 5.20
N ALA A 392 -5.69 12.17 5.69
CA ALA A 392 -6.60 11.02 5.49
C ALA A 392 -7.97 11.21 6.15
N LEU A 393 -8.08 12.06 7.18
CA LEU A 393 -9.30 12.27 7.98
C LEU A 393 -9.86 13.69 7.85
N LEU A 394 -9.47 14.43 6.81
CA LEU A 394 -10.12 15.69 6.47
C LEU A 394 -11.64 15.50 6.31
N PRO A 395 -12.47 16.54 6.47
CA PRO A 395 -13.91 16.42 6.24
C PRO A 395 -14.23 16.19 4.75
N ASP A 396 -15.48 15.85 4.45
CA ASP A 396 -15.94 15.55 3.07
C ASP A 396 -15.92 16.78 2.15
N ASP A 397 -16.17 17.96 2.72
CA ASP A 397 -16.05 19.27 2.08
C ASP A 397 -14.61 19.80 2.07
N GLY A 398 -13.64 19.01 2.53
CA GLY A 398 -12.23 19.34 2.52
C GLY A 398 -11.63 19.47 1.11
N PRO A 399 -10.42 20.04 1.00
CA PRO A 399 -9.77 20.28 -0.28
C PRO A 399 -9.42 18.99 -1.01
N THR A 400 -9.23 19.11 -2.32
CA THR A 400 -8.73 18.06 -3.22
C THR A 400 -7.74 18.70 -4.19
N GLY A 401 -6.69 17.97 -4.57
CA GLY A 401 -5.60 18.49 -5.39
C GLY A 401 -4.63 19.40 -4.62
N ALA A 402 -4.61 19.33 -3.29
CA ALA A 402 -3.78 20.18 -2.44
C ALA A 402 -2.49 19.48 -1.96
N TYR A 403 -1.51 20.29 -1.57
CA TYR A 403 -0.29 19.88 -0.88
C TYR A 403 -0.34 20.32 0.58
N PHE A 404 0.07 19.46 1.51
CA PHE A 404 0.10 19.74 2.93
C PHE A 404 1.52 19.66 3.51
N ASP A 405 1.95 20.71 4.19
CA ASP A 405 3.12 20.69 5.07
C ASP A 405 2.69 20.40 6.52
N LEU A 406 3.62 20.59 7.48
CA LEU A 406 3.32 20.34 8.90
C LEU A 406 2.36 21.37 9.51
N ASN A 407 2.19 22.54 8.88
CA ASN A 407 1.37 23.65 9.35
C ASN A 407 -0.02 23.64 8.70
N GLY A 408 -0.20 23.04 7.53
CA GLY A 408 -1.49 22.97 6.85
C GLY A 408 -1.35 22.85 5.34
N GLU A 409 -2.37 23.32 4.63
CA GLU A 409 -2.31 23.46 3.17
C GLU A 409 -1.22 24.46 2.79
N ALA A 410 -0.41 24.10 1.79
CA ALA A 410 0.74 24.87 1.33
C ALA A 410 0.86 24.79 -0.21
N SER A 411 1.68 25.67 -0.78
CA SER A 411 1.91 25.70 -2.23
C SER A 411 2.76 24.53 -2.71
N PHE A 412 2.57 24.16 -3.97
CA PHE A 412 3.37 23.17 -4.69
C PHE A 412 4.80 23.65 -5.04
#